data_AF-A0A9X1B845-F1
#
_entry.id   AF-A0A9X1B845-F1
#
_cell.length_a   1.000
_cell.length_b   1.000
_cell.length_c   1.000
_cell.angle_alpha   90.00
_cell.angle_beta   90.00
_cell.angle_gamma   90.00
#
_symmetry.space_group_name_H-M   'P 1'
#
loop_
_entity.id
_entity.type
_entity.pdbx_description
1 polymer ?
#
loop_
_entity_poly.entity_id
_entity_poly.type
_entity_poly.pdbx_seq_one_letter_code
_entity_poly.pdbx_strand_id
1 'polypeptide(L)'
;MMSQAGRYDFDPQCMDHSVRARDSHLDRHVMVKRGWTEEHRPQLQSQIATLSASQSRHLADVYDLLSLPDDQLAIVEESIEGQTLIEWMAAGPTDEGDVLRTLLQIANALLVLETAGLVAASLGAEHWRFDDEGILNLSLYPLMEAGVLEPRFGSTNLLLELSEHAKELALRYTQATAKPLVAVSDPILMGLLNGTPESGSSIGKYRERIRAHCLRDRHRAVTVYRGQPTEMNRAQPALRLAHPTTGVATIVLHYDGLQFSVRECDGEVYRNNLPVWPGFVIDGSCVITLGASTRPWNERYFVTLDITHPEVIF
;
A
#
# COMPACT_ATOMS: atom_id res chain seq x y z
N MET A 1 -21.26 -21.61 -29.91
CA MET A 1 -21.04 -21.47 -28.46
C MET A 1 -21.25 -22.84 -27.85
N MET A 2 -20.16 -23.55 -27.51
CA MET A 2 -20.26 -24.75 -26.68
C MET A 2 -20.77 -24.31 -25.31
N SER A 3 -21.76 -25.02 -24.76
CA SER A 3 -22.32 -24.70 -23.45
C SER A 3 -21.23 -24.73 -22.37
N GLN A 4 -20.97 -23.61 -21.69
CA GLN A 4 -20.08 -23.54 -20.53
C GLN A 4 -20.52 -24.45 -19.35
N ALA A 5 -21.73 -25.01 -19.42
CA ALA A 5 -22.37 -25.86 -18.41
C ALA A 5 -21.68 -27.21 -18.09
N GLY A 6 -20.49 -27.50 -18.64
CA GLY A 6 -19.73 -28.72 -18.36
C GLY A 6 -18.27 -28.50 -17.94
N ARG A 7 -17.83 -27.25 -17.77
CA ARG A 7 -16.45 -26.92 -17.38
C ARG A 7 -16.22 -26.90 -15.87
N TYR A 8 -17.23 -26.52 -15.10
CA TYR A 8 -17.11 -26.31 -13.67
C TYR A 8 -17.91 -27.37 -12.91
N ASP A 9 -17.21 -28.18 -12.13
CA ASP A 9 -17.81 -29.20 -11.27
C ASP A 9 -18.09 -28.58 -9.90
N PHE A 10 -19.36 -28.26 -9.64
CA PHE A 10 -19.79 -27.59 -8.40
C PHE A 10 -19.77 -28.54 -7.21
N ASP A 11 -19.28 -28.06 -6.06
CA ASP A 11 -19.41 -28.77 -4.80
C ASP A 11 -20.88 -28.68 -4.30
N PRO A 12 -21.61 -29.82 -4.21
CA PRO A 12 -23.03 -29.83 -3.84
C PRO A 12 -23.29 -29.44 -2.38
N GLN A 13 -22.26 -29.27 -1.55
CA GLN A 13 -22.42 -28.93 -0.13
C GLN A 13 -22.62 -27.43 0.14
N CYS A 14 -22.46 -26.56 -0.88
CA CYS A 14 -22.56 -25.11 -0.72
C CYS A 14 -23.87 -24.58 -1.32
N MET A 15 -24.81 -24.16 -0.46
CA MET A 15 -26.13 -23.61 -0.86
C MET A 15 -26.19 -22.07 -0.80
N ASP A 16 -25.03 -21.41 -0.75
CA ASP A 16 -24.93 -19.95 -0.64
C ASP A 16 -24.74 -19.26 -2.01
N HIS A 17 -24.76 -17.94 -2.04
CA HIS A 17 -24.43 -17.10 -3.20
C HIS A 17 -23.00 -17.30 -3.72
N SER A 18 -22.13 -17.93 -2.93
CA SER A 18 -20.76 -18.32 -3.31
C SER A 18 -20.60 -19.83 -3.17
N VAL A 19 -20.17 -20.50 -4.24
CA VAL A 19 -20.03 -21.96 -4.31
C VAL A 19 -18.65 -22.33 -4.81
N ARG A 20 -17.95 -23.21 -4.10
CA ARG A 20 -16.68 -23.77 -4.58
C ARG A 20 -16.94 -24.71 -5.76
N ALA A 21 -16.10 -24.63 -6.79
CA ALA A 21 -16.13 -25.55 -7.92
C ALA A 21 -14.71 -25.97 -8.34
N ARG A 22 -14.60 -27.03 -9.14
CA ARG A 22 -13.37 -27.41 -9.82
C ARG A 22 -13.48 -27.07 -11.30
N ASP A 23 -12.54 -26.31 -11.84
CA ASP A 23 -12.37 -26.11 -13.28
C ASP A 23 -11.75 -27.37 -13.88
N SER A 24 -12.56 -28.21 -14.53
CA SER A 24 -12.13 -29.52 -15.04
C SER A 24 -11.13 -29.43 -16.20
N HIS A 25 -10.99 -28.25 -16.83
CA HIS A 25 -10.08 -28.05 -17.96
C HIS A 25 -8.67 -27.66 -17.49
N LEU A 26 -8.58 -26.85 -16.42
CA LEU A 26 -7.32 -26.35 -15.87
C LEU A 26 -6.92 -27.06 -14.57
N ASP A 27 -7.75 -27.98 -14.10
CA ASP A 27 -7.56 -28.78 -12.89
C ASP A 27 -7.28 -27.94 -11.63
N ARG A 28 -8.08 -26.88 -11.42
CA ARG A 28 -7.93 -25.95 -10.29
C ARG A 28 -9.24 -25.70 -9.56
N HIS A 29 -9.14 -25.33 -8.29
CA HIS A 29 -10.29 -24.85 -7.52
C HIS A 29 -10.61 -23.40 -7.88
N VAL A 30 -11.90 -23.10 -7.97
CA VAL A 30 -12.43 -21.76 -8.24
C VAL A 30 -13.59 -21.48 -7.30
N MET A 31 -13.87 -20.20 -7.08
CA MET A 31 -15.09 -19.76 -6.42
C MET A 31 -16.08 -19.26 -7.47
N VAL A 32 -17.30 -19.76 -7.45
CA VAL A 32 -18.37 -19.34 -8.35
C VAL A 32 -19.41 -18.57 -7.56
N LYS A 33 -19.58 -17.29 -7.91
CA LYS A 33 -20.50 -16.39 -7.24
C LYS A 33 -21.69 -16.07 -8.10
N ARG A 34 -22.88 -16.15 -7.53
CA ARG A 34 -24.17 -15.94 -8.20
C ARG A 34 -24.83 -14.71 -7.61
N GLY A 35 -25.64 -14.01 -8.39
CA GLY A 35 -26.39 -12.85 -7.90
C GLY A 35 -26.74 -11.79 -8.93
N TRP A 36 -26.38 -12.00 -10.20
CA TRP A 36 -26.65 -11.05 -11.28
C TRP A 36 -27.57 -11.67 -12.32
N THR A 37 -28.07 -10.80 -13.20
CA THR A 37 -28.86 -11.17 -14.37
C THR A 37 -28.13 -10.79 -15.66
N GLU A 38 -28.54 -11.32 -16.82
CA GLU A 38 -27.93 -11.00 -18.11
C GLU A 38 -27.90 -9.49 -18.42
N GLU A 39 -28.87 -8.72 -17.89
CA GLU A 39 -28.87 -7.24 -17.98
C GLU A 39 -27.59 -6.59 -17.42
N HIS A 40 -26.96 -7.22 -16.41
CA HIS A 40 -25.74 -6.72 -15.78
C HIS A 40 -24.46 -7.08 -16.57
N ARG A 41 -24.52 -7.97 -17.56
CA ARG A 41 -23.34 -8.48 -18.29
C ARG A 41 -22.43 -7.38 -18.84
N PRO A 42 -22.91 -6.35 -19.55
CA PRO A 42 -22.02 -5.36 -20.15
C PRO A 42 -21.22 -4.60 -19.09
N GLN A 43 -21.85 -4.32 -17.94
CA GLN A 43 -21.21 -3.64 -16.83
C GLN A 43 -20.14 -4.52 -16.16
N LEU A 44 -20.48 -5.78 -15.86
CA LEU A 44 -19.55 -6.74 -15.27
C LEU A 44 -18.34 -6.97 -16.18
N GLN A 45 -18.56 -7.12 -17.49
CA GLN A 45 -17.46 -7.27 -18.46
C GLN A 45 -16.54 -6.05 -18.48
N SER A 46 -17.10 -4.84 -18.41
CA SER A 46 -16.31 -3.60 -18.34
C SER A 46 -15.45 -3.53 -17.06
N GLN A 47 -16.03 -3.89 -15.91
CA GLN A 47 -15.31 -3.92 -14.63
C GLN A 47 -14.22 -4.97 -14.60
N ILE A 48 -14.53 -6.20 -15.02
CA ILE A 48 -13.56 -7.30 -15.12
C ILE A 48 -12.40 -6.87 -16.02
N ALA A 49 -12.67 -6.32 -17.21
CA ALA A 49 -11.62 -5.85 -18.11
C ALA A 49 -10.73 -4.76 -17.47
N THR A 50 -11.33 -3.84 -16.71
CA THR A 50 -10.61 -2.77 -16.01
C THR A 50 -9.73 -3.34 -14.88
N LEU A 51 -10.27 -4.25 -14.08
CA LEU A 51 -9.57 -4.86 -12.95
C LEU A 51 -8.46 -5.81 -13.41
N SER A 52 -8.71 -6.65 -14.40
CA SER A 52 -7.70 -7.56 -14.97
C SER A 52 -6.51 -6.80 -15.59
N ALA A 53 -6.72 -5.57 -16.08
CA ALA A 53 -5.63 -4.73 -16.58
C ALA A 53 -4.70 -4.21 -15.47
N SER A 54 -5.13 -4.21 -14.20
CA SER A 54 -4.34 -3.70 -13.07
C SER A 54 -3.25 -4.67 -12.60
N GLN A 55 -3.39 -5.98 -12.88
CA GLN A 55 -2.48 -7.05 -12.44
C GLN A 55 -2.14 -7.00 -10.93
N SER A 56 -3.11 -6.60 -10.11
CA SER A 56 -2.93 -6.50 -8.66
C SER A 56 -2.92 -7.88 -8.01
N ARG A 57 -1.90 -8.16 -7.21
CA ARG A 57 -1.81 -9.36 -6.35
C ARG A 57 -2.63 -9.29 -5.06
N HIS A 58 -3.42 -8.23 -4.90
CA HIS A 58 -4.27 -8.01 -3.72
C HIS A 58 -5.76 -8.03 -4.08
N LEU A 59 -6.09 -8.42 -5.31
CA LEU A 59 -7.46 -8.61 -5.79
C LEU A 59 -7.55 -10.03 -6.33
N ALA A 60 -8.61 -10.75 -5.95
CA ALA A 60 -8.88 -12.07 -6.50
C ALA A 60 -9.09 -11.98 -8.03
N ASP A 61 -8.40 -12.84 -8.78
CA ASP A 61 -8.55 -12.85 -10.23
C ASP A 61 -9.93 -13.34 -10.66
N VAL A 62 -10.49 -12.70 -11.69
CA VAL A 62 -11.72 -13.18 -12.36
C VAL A 62 -11.35 -13.98 -13.59
N TYR A 63 -11.85 -15.21 -13.65
CA TYR A 63 -11.54 -16.15 -14.72
C TYR A 63 -12.62 -16.27 -15.78
N ASP A 64 -13.90 -16.17 -15.41
CA ASP A 64 -15.02 -16.34 -16.36
C ASP A 64 -16.31 -15.65 -15.86
N LEU A 65 -17.24 -15.43 -16.79
CA LEU A 65 -18.60 -14.94 -16.54
C LEU A 65 -19.60 -15.91 -17.18
N LEU A 66 -20.24 -16.71 -16.36
CA LEU A 66 -21.15 -17.78 -16.77
C LEU A 66 -22.58 -17.28 -16.92
N SER A 67 -23.24 -17.71 -18.00
CA SER A 67 -24.70 -17.73 -18.09
C SER A 67 -25.23 -18.95 -17.36
N LEU A 68 -26.13 -18.73 -16.41
CA LEU A 68 -26.92 -19.74 -15.73
C LEU A 68 -28.36 -19.75 -16.29
N PRO A 69 -29.17 -20.78 -15.99
CA PRO A 69 -30.60 -20.78 -16.31
C PRO A 69 -31.34 -19.56 -15.72
N ASP A 70 -32.55 -19.29 -16.22
CA ASP A 70 -33.42 -18.22 -15.73
C ASP A 70 -32.80 -16.81 -15.79
N ASP A 71 -32.02 -16.54 -16.84
CA ASP A 71 -31.37 -15.25 -17.11
C ASP A 71 -30.38 -14.82 -16.02
N GLN A 72 -29.87 -15.77 -15.23
CA GLN A 72 -28.92 -15.51 -14.16
C GLN A 72 -27.48 -15.52 -14.67
N LEU A 73 -26.62 -14.74 -14.01
CA LEU A 73 -25.18 -14.72 -14.23
C LEU A 73 -24.43 -15.16 -12.98
N ALA A 74 -23.27 -15.76 -13.23
CA ALA A 74 -22.30 -16.06 -12.19
C ALA A 74 -20.88 -15.68 -12.61
N ILE A 75 -20.09 -15.21 -11.65
CA ILE A 75 -18.68 -14.90 -11.83
C ILE A 75 -17.84 -16.05 -11.29
N VAL A 76 -16.86 -16.47 -12.07
CA VAL A 76 -15.84 -17.43 -11.63
C VAL A 76 -14.60 -16.66 -11.26
N GLU A 77 -14.20 -16.74 -10.00
CA GLU A 77 -13.01 -16.08 -9.47
C GLU A 77 -12.03 -17.11 -8.87
N GLU A 78 -10.84 -16.62 -8.56
CA GLU A 78 -9.83 -17.34 -7.79
C GLU A 78 -10.37 -17.86 -6.46
N SER A 79 -10.03 -19.11 -6.13
CA SER A 79 -10.35 -19.71 -4.84
C SER A 79 -9.20 -19.49 -3.86
N ILE A 80 -9.41 -18.61 -2.88
CA ILE A 80 -8.39 -18.29 -1.86
C ILE A 80 -8.65 -19.13 -0.61
N GLU A 81 -7.83 -20.14 -0.38
CA GLU A 81 -8.08 -21.18 0.63
C GLU A 81 -7.57 -20.86 2.03
N GLY A 82 -6.75 -19.81 2.20
CA GLY A 82 -6.20 -19.43 3.50
C GLY A 82 -7.21 -18.73 4.42
N GLN A 83 -6.73 -18.29 5.58
CA GLN A 83 -7.57 -17.70 6.62
C GLN A 83 -8.21 -16.37 6.17
N THR A 84 -9.40 -16.09 6.67
CA THR A 84 -10.04 -14.78 6.51
C THR A 84 -9.36 -13.72 7.38
N LEU A 85 -9.49 -12.45 7.00
CA LEU A 85 -9.04 -11.34 7.85
C LEU A 85 -9.75 -11.34 9.22
N ILE A 86 -11.03 -11.74 9.26
CA ILE A 86 -11.78 -11.88 10.52
C ILE A 86 -11.13 -12.91 11.45
N GLU A 87 -10.83 -14.11 10.95
CA GLU A 87 -10.17 -15.16 11.72
C GLU A 87 -8.79 -14.71 12.22
N TRP A 88 -8.01 -14.05 11.36
CA TRP A 88 -6.70 -13.52 11.73
C TRP A 88 -6.79 -12.44 12.81
N MET A 89 -7.74 -11.50 12.69
CA MET A 89 -7.99 -10.48 13.71
C MET A 89 -8.46 -11.09 15.04
N ALA A 90 -9.30 -12.13 14.98
CA ALA A 90 -9.79 -12.83 16.15
C ALA A 90 -8.66 -13.58 16.89
N ALA A 91 -7.62 -14.03 16.18
CA ALA A 91 -6.42 -14.61 16.78
C ALA A 91 -5.59 -13.60 17.59
N GLY A 92 -5.83 -12.29 17.43
CA GLY A 92 -5.20 -11.23 18.19
C GLY A 92 -3.75 -10.97 17.75
N PRO A 93 -3.51 -10.24 16.65
CA PRO A 93 -2.17 -10.03 16.14
C PRO A 93 -1.28 -9.30 17.15
N THR A 94 -0.11 -9.86 17.43
CA THR A 94 0.83 -9.32 18.44
C THR A 94 2.07 -8.65 17.84
N ASP A 95 2.33 -8.84 16.55
CA ASP A 95 3.44 -8.21 15.84
C ASP A 95 2.95 -6.95 15.10
N GLU A 96 3.52 -5.79 15.45
CA GLU A 96 3.18 -4.51 14.82
C GLU A 96 3.54 -4.48 13.33
N GLY A 97 4.64 -5.12 12.94
CA GLY A 97 5.05 -5.23 11.54
C GLY A 97 4.04 -6.00 10.70
N ASP A 98 3.45 -7.08 11.23
CA ASP A 98 2.43 -7.84 10.53
C ASP A 98 1.14 -7.03 10.35
N VAL A 99 0.72 -6.29 11.38
CA VAL A 99 -0.43 -5.36 11.28
C VAL A 99 -0.19 -4.30 10.22
N LEU A 100 1.00 -3.69 10.17
CA LEU A 100 1.33 -2.68 9.18
C LEU A 100 1.42 -3.24 7.76
N ARG A 101 1.95 -4.46 7.59
CA ARG A 101 1.94 -5.14 6.29
C ARG A 101 0.50 -5.41 5.85
N THR A 102 -0.37 -5.91 6.72
CA THR A 102 -1.79 -6.13 6.39
C THR A 102 -2.46 -4.83 5.96
N LEU A 103 -2.27 -3.71 6.68
CA LEU A 103 -2.79 -2.40 6.28
C LEU A 103 -2.24 -1.91 4.94
N LEU A 104 -0.96 -2.18 4.65
CA LEU A 104 -0.35 -1.85 3.37
C LEU A 104 -0.99 -2.64 2.22
N GLN A 105 -1.24 -3.93 2.43
CA GLN A 105 -1.90 -4.79 1.44
C GLN A 105 -3.35 -4.34 1.16
N ILE A 106 -4.10 -3.97 2.20
CA ILE A 106 -5.43 -3.35 2.06
C ILE A 106 -5.32 -2.06 1.24
N ALA A 107 -4.43 -1.14 1.60
CA ALA A 107 -4.26 0.12 0.89
C ALA A 107 -3.87 -0.08 -0.59
N ASN A 108 -3.07 -1.11 -0.91
CA ASN A 108 -2.73 -1.45 -2.29
C ASN A 108 -3.95 -1.85 -3.12
N ALA A 109 -4.81 -2.74 -2.59
CA ALA A 109 -6.04 -3.13 -3.25
C ALA A 109 -7.00 -1.95 -3.45
N LEU A 110 -7.18 -1.11 -2.41
CA LEU A 110 -8.07 0.05 -2.49
C LEU A 110 -7.59 1.11 -3.50
N LEU A 111 -6.27 1.30 -3.63
CA LEU A 111 -5.71 2.22 -4.62
C LEU A 111 -5.97 1.73 -6.05
N VAL A 112 -5.99 0.42 -6.28
CA VAL A 112 -6.36 -0.15 -7.58
C VAL A 112 -7.81 0.17 -7.91
N LEU A 113 -8.72 0.00 -6.94
CA LEU A 113 -10.14 0.37 -7.11
C LEU A 113 -10.30 1.87 -7.38
N GLU A 114 -9.62 2.72 -6.61
CA GLU A 114 -9.66 4.17 -6.80
C GLU A 114 -9.15 4.58 -8.20
N THR A 115 -8.04 3.99 -8.64
CA THR A 115 -7.46 4.25 -9.98
C THR A 115 -8.38 3.78 -11.10
N ALA A 116 -9.08 2.66 -10.89
CA ALA A 116 -10.09 2.14 -11.80
C ALA A 116 -11.41 2.94 -11.78
N GLY A 117 -11.57 3.89 -10.86
CA GLY A 117 -12.82 4.62 -10.67
C GLY A 117 -13.97 3.75 -10.15
N LEU A 118 -13.63 2.65 -9.46
CA LEU A 118 -14.58 1.69 -8.92
C LEU A 118 -14.79 1.96 -7.43
N VAL A 119 -16.05 1.89 -7.01
CA VAL A 119 -16.45 2.04 -5.61
C VAL A 119 -17.21 0.80 -5.20
N ALA A 120 -16.97 0.33 -3.99
CA ALA A 120 -17.65 -0.79 -3.38
C ALA A 120 -18.73 -0.30 -2.40
N ALA A 121 -19.82 -1.06 -2.24
CA ALA A 121 -20.85 -0.75 -1.25
C ALA A 121 -20.35 -0.98 0.19
N SER A 122 -19.55 -2.03 0.41
CA SER A 122 -18.88 -2.32 1.69
C SER A 122 -17.65 -3.20 1.49
N LEU A 123 -16.50 -2.85 2.05
CA LEU A 123 -15.26 -3.65 1.97
C LEU A 123 -14.91 -4.29 3.32
N GLY A 124 -15.92 -4.84 3.99
CA GLY A 124 -15.78 -5.53 5.28
C GLY A 124 -14.74 -6.65 5.29
N ALA A 125 -14.25 -6.99 6.49
CA ALA A 125 -13.17 -7.95 6.70
C ALA A 125 -13.48 -9.38 6.19
N GLU A 126 -14.76 -9.72 6.04
CA GLU A 126 -15.27 -10.97 5.46
C GLU A 126 -14.88 -11.15 3.98
N HIS A 127 -14.59 -10.06 3.27
CA HIS A 127 -14.20 -10.09 1.86
C HIS A 127 -12.69 -10.30 1.65
N TRP A 128 -11.91 -10.34 2.72
CA TRP A 128 -10.46 -10.45 2.66
C TRP A 128 -9.99 -11.81 3.14
N ARG A 129 -9.11 -12.43 2.35
CA ARG A 129 -8.49 -13.72 2.67
C ARG A 129 -7.00 -13.68 2.38
N PHE A 130 -6.23 -14.32 3.22
CA PHE A 130 -4.82 -14.59 2.95
C PHE A 130 -4.72 -15.82 2.04
N ASP A 131 -3.80 -15.80 1.08
CA ASP A 131 -3.38 -17.01 0.38
C ASP A 131 -2.33 -17.80 1.19
N ASP A 132 -1.77 -18.85 0.59
CA ASP A 132 -0.75 -19.71 1.19
C ASP A 132 0.63 -19.02 1.30
N GLU A 133 0.87 -17.94 0.55
CA GLU A 133 2.07 -17.10 0.65
C GLU A 133 1.92 -16.00 1.72
N GLY A 134 0.73 -15.81 2.30
CA GLY A 134 0.45 -14.76 3.27
C GLY A 134 0.08 -13.41 2.63
N ILE A 135 -0.25 -13.41 1.35
CA ILE A 135 -0.75 -12.23 0.65
C ILE A 135 -2.25 -12.08 0.89
N LEU A 136 -2.64 -10.91 1.36
CA LEU A 136 -4.03 -10.55 1.57
C LEU A 136 -4.66 -10.12 0.24
N ASN A 137 -5.76 -10.79 -0.09
CA ASN A 137 -6.51 -10.60 -1.33
C ASN A 137 -7.96 -10.22 -1.03
N LEU A 138 -8.45 -9.24 -1.77
CA LEU A 138 -9.84 -8.80 -1.74
C LEU A 138 -10.66 -9.55 -2.77
N SER A 139 -11.74 -10.15 -2.29
CA SER A 139 -12.73 -10.84 -3.10
C SER A 139 -13.93 -9.91 -3.36
N LEU A 140 -14.03 -9.38 -4.59
CA LEU A 140 -14.87 -8.21 -4.91
C LEU A 140 -16.36 -8.51 -5.14
N TYR A 141 -16.75 -9.77 -5.25
CA TYR A 141 -18.04 -10.14 -5.84
C TYR A 141 -19.16 -10.64 -4.90
N PRO A 142 -19.03 -10.79 -3.56
CA PRO A 142 -20.23 -10.84 -2.70
C PRO A 142 -20.84 -9.44 -2.48
N LEU A 143 -20.20 -8.42 -3.04
CA LEU A 143 -20.24 -7.01 -2.65
C LEU A 143 -21.22 -6.17 -3.47
N MET A 144 -21.95 -6.83 -4.38
CA MET A 144 -22.79 -6.23 -5.41
C MET A 144 -24.25 -6.64 -5.27
N GLU A 145 -24.73 -6.88 -4.04
CA GLU A 145 -26.15 -7.13 -3.77
C GLU A 145 -26.97 -5.93 -4.26
N ALA A 146 -27.78 -6.18 -5.30
CA ALA A 146 -28.88 -5.33 -5.78
C ALA A 146 -28.58 -3.87 -6.16
N GLY A 147 -27.31 -3.45 -6.19
CA GLY A 147 -26.87 -2.11 -6.53
C GLY A 147 -25.79 -2.14 -7.61
N VAL A 148 -26.18 -1.77 -8.83
CA VAL A 148 -25.29 -1.35 -9.92
C VAL A 148 -24.14 -0.51 -9.32
N LEU A 149 -22.88 -0.76 -9.72
CA LEU A 149 -21.83 0.25 -9.55
C LEU A 149 -22.27 1.47 -10.35
N GLU A 150 -22.97 2.39 -9.71
CA GLU A 150 -23.11 3.71 -10.27
C GLU A 150 -21.68 4.27 -10.36
N PRO A 151 -21.27 4.84 -11.49
CA PRO A 151 -20.03 5.60 -11.58
C PRO A 151 -20.15 6.81 -10.66
N ARG A 152 -19.94 6.60 -9.36
CA ARG A 152 -19.92 7.64 -8.35
C ARG A 152 -18.48 8.06 -8.21
N PHE A 153 -18.20 9.25 -8.72
CA PHE A 153 -16.98 9.97 -8.39
C PHE A 153 -16.96 10.22 -6.87
N GLY A 154 -16.09 9.52 -6.15
CA GLY A 154 -15.88 9.77 -4.73
C GLY A 154 -14.91 8.80 -4.07
N SER A 155 -13.66 9.24 -3.87
CA SER A 155 -12.63 8.56 -3.06
C SER A 155 -13.01 8.41 -1.58
N THR A 156 -14.11 9.04 -1.14
CA THR A 156 -14.53 9.09 0.26
C THR A 156 -14.90 7.71 0.83
N ASN A 157 -15.53 6.82 0.05
CA ASN A 157 -15.97 5.52 0.59
C ASN A 157 -14.78 4.59 0.82
N LEU A 158 -13.85 4.50 -0.14
CA LEU A 158 -12.65 3.66 0.00
C LEU A 158 -11.74 4.13 1.13
N LEU A 159 -11.63 5.44 1.36
CA LEU A 159 -10.88 5.99 2.49
C LEU A 159 -11.55 5.67 3.84
N LEU A 160 -12.88 5.67 3.89
CA LEU A 160 -13.64 5.28 5.08
C LEU A 160 -13.38 3.81 5.42
N GLU A 161 -13.46 2.93 4.43
CA GLU A 161 -13.15 1.50 4.58
C GLU A 161 -11.73 1.29 5.13
N LEU A 162 -10.73 1.97 4.55
CA LEU A 162 -9.36 1.93 5.04
C LEU A 162 -9.23 2.40 6.50
N SER A 163 -9.99 3.43 6.87
CA SER A 163 -10.05 3.95 8.24
C SER A 163 -10.68 2.97 9.22
N GLU A 164 -11.73 2.26 8.81
CA GLU A 164 -12.37 1.24 9.63
C GLU A 164 -11.45 0.04 9.87
N HIS A 165 -10.81 -0.48 8.81
CA HIS A 165 -9.78 -1.53 8.95
C HIS A 165 -8.62 -1.10 9.84
N ALA A 166 -8.11 0.13 9.67
CA ALA A 166 -7.03 0.66 10.50
C ALA A 166 -7.41 0.77 11.99
N LYS A 167 -8.62 1.24 12.28
CA LYS A 167 -9.12 1.35 13.65
C LYS A 167 -9.30 -0.02 14.30
N GLU A 168 -9.93 -0.95 13.58
CA GLU A 168 -10.17 -2.30 14.09
C GLU A 168 -8.86 -3.03 14.35
N LEU A 169 -7.92 -2.99 13.40
CA LEU A 169 -6.61 -3.61 13.57
C LEU A 169 -5.80 -3.00 14.71
N ALA A 170 -5.81 -1.68 14.86
CA ALA A 170 -5.16 -1.01 15.98
C ALA A 170 -5.80 -1.42 17.33
N LEU A 171 -7.12 -1.55 17.38
CA LEU A 171 -7.84 -2.01 18.57
C LEU A 171 -7.45 -3.45 18.93
N ARG A 172 -7.48 -4.37 17.96
CA ARG A 172 -7.13 -5.79 18.16
C ARG A 172 -5.69 -5.96 18.62
N TYR A 173 -4.75 -5.26 18.00
CA TYR A 173 -3.35 -5.24 18.43
C TYR A 173 -3.20 -4.72 19.86
N THR A 174 -3.87 -3.62 20.20
CA THR A 174 -3.80 -3.02 21.53
C THR A 174 -4.38 -3.95 22.59
N GLN A 175 -5.48 -4.65 22.29
CA GLN A 175 -6.06 -5.65 23.17
C GLN A 175 -5.13 -6.84 23.38
N ALA A 176 -4.47 -7.32 22.33
CA ALA A 176 -3.57 -8.47 22.38
C ALA A 176 -2.24 -8.18 23.09
N THR A 177 -1.72 -6.95 22.98
CA THR A 177 -0.36 -6.60 23.46
C THR A 177 -0.33 -5.66 24.66
N ALA A 178 -1.46 -5.05 25.02
CA ALA A 178 -1.55 -3.91 25.95
C ALA A 178 -0.68 -2.70 25.55
N LYS A 179 -0.30 -2.59 24.27
CA LYS A 179 0.49 -1.48 23.71
C LYS A 179 -0.27 -0.82 22.57
N PRO A 180 -0.25 0.51 22.46
CA PRO A 180 -0.79 1.16 21.28
C PRO A 180 0.06 0.83 20.06
N LEU A 181 -0.58 0.70 18.90
CA LEU A 181 0.11 0.63 17.61
C LEU A 181 0.81 1.97 17.35
N VAL A 182 2.13 2.01 17.24
CA VAL A 182 2.89 3.27 17.23
C VAL A 182 2.63 4.05 15.96
N ALA A 183 2.51 3.35 14.82
CA ALA A 183 2.25 3.98 13.53
C ALA A 183 0.93 4.76 13.52
N VAL A 184 -0.13 4.32 14.19
CA VAL A 184 -1.41 5.06 14.21
C VAL A 184 -1.37 6.32 15.08
N SER A 185 -0.29 6.55 15.84
CA SER A 185 -0.04 7.85 16.48
C SER A 185 0.62 8.87 15.54
N ASP A 186 0.95 8.48 14.31
CA ASP A 186 1.47 9.38 13.30
C ASP A 186 0.42 10.43 12.89
N PRO A 187 0.71 11.74 13.04
CA PRO A 187 -0.25 12.79 12.74
C PRO A 187 -0.74 12.79 11.28
N ILE A 188 0.10 12.36 10.34
CA ILE A 188 -0.26 12.27 8.92
C ILE A 188 -1.24 11.12 8.71
N LEU A 189 -0.96 9.93 9.27
CA LEU A 189 -1.89 8.81 9.19
C LEU A 189 -3.23 9.16 9.87
N MET A 190 -3.18 9.79 11.04
CA MET A 190 -4.39 10.26 11.74
C MET A 190 -5.18 11.30 10.92
N GLY A 191 -4.50 12.25 10.27
CA GLY A 191 -5.15 13.23 9.39
C GLY A 191 -5.83 12.56 8.19
N LEU A 192 -5.15 11.61 7.56
CA LEU A 192 -5.70 10.85 6.43
C LEU A 192 -6.91 10.01 6.84
N LEU A 193 -6.86 9.35 8.01
CA LEU A 193 -7.95 8.51 8.51
C LEU A 193 -9.15 9.30 9.06
N ASN A 194 -8.94 10.53 9.50
CA ASN A 194 -9.99 11.43 9.98
C ASN A 194 -10.60 12.28 8.86
N GLY A 195 -10.22 12.03 7.60
CA GLY A 195 -10.92 12.55 6.44
C GLY A 195 -10.69 14.03 6.17
N THR A 196 -9.55 14.62 6.53
CA THR A 196 -9.15 15.90 5.93
C THR A 196 -8.78 15.65 4.47
N PRO A 197 -9.63 16.02 3.49
CA PRO A 197 -9.35 15.77 2.09
C PRO A 197 -8.33 16.81 1.66
N GLU A 198 -7.08 16.42 1.56
CA GLU A 198 -6.09 17.23 0.85
C GLU A 198 -6.20 16.96 -0.66
N SER A 199 -5.72 17.89 -1.48
CA SER A 199 -5.56 17.63 -2.91
C SER A 199 -4.65 16.40 -3.15
N GLY A 200 -5.16 15.41 -3.90
CA GLY A 200 -4.49 14.13 -4.20
C GLY A 200 -5.25 12.90 -3.68
N SER A 201 -4.81 11.69 -4.08
CA SER A 201 -5.34 10.44 -3.51
C SER A 201 -4.88 10.30 -2.05
N SER A 202 -5.82 10.44 -1.11
CA SER A 202 -5.55 10.20 0.32
C SER A 202 -5.12 8.75 0.58
N ILE A 203 -5.57 7.79 -0.24
CA ILE A 203 -5.18 6.37 -0.15
C ILE A 203 -3.72 6.19 -0.57
N GLY A 204 -3.29 6.82 -1.66
CA GLY A 204 -1.90 6.80 -2.09
C GLY A 204 -0.96 7.40 -1.04
N LYS A 205 -1.35 8.54 -0.44
CA LYS A 205 -0.60 9.14 0.68
C LYS A 205 -0.55 8.21 1.91
N TYR A 206 -1.66 7.55 2.24
CA TYR A 206 -1.73 6.60 3.35
C TYR A 206 -0.82 5.39 3.10
N ARG A 207 -0.89 4.81 1.89
CA ARG A 207 -0.04 3.69 1.45
C ARG A 207 1.43 4.03 1.62
N GLU A 208 1.89 5.18 1.10
CA GLU A 208 3.29 5.59 1.23
C GLU A 208 3.71 5.77 2.68
N ARG A 209 2.82 6.33 3.51
CA ARG A 209 3.14 6.55 4.91
C ARG A 209 3.21 5.25 5.71
N ILE A 210 2.29 4.30 5.49
CA ILE A 210 2.37 2.97 6.10
C ILE A 210 3.61 2.21 5.59
N ARG A 211 3.91 2.29 4.28
CA ARG A 211 5.12 1.70 3.70
C ARG A 211 6.38 2.21 4.41
N ALA A 212 6.47 3.51 4.69
CA ALA A 212 7.58 4.09 5.45
C ALA A 212 7.68 3.48 6.86
N HIS A 213 6.55 3.27 7.55
CA HIS A 213 6.55 2.63 8.87
C HIS A 213 6.95 1.15 8.83
N CYS A 214 6.53 0.39 7.80
CA CYS A 214 7.00 -0.99 7.57
C CYS A 214 8.54 -1.06 7.41
N LEU A 215 9.14 0.02 6.92
CA LEU A 215 10.57 0.14 6.64
C LEU A 215 11.31 0.95 7.70
N ARG A 216 10.66 1.25 8.83
CA ARG A 216 11.26 2.05 9.89
C ARG A 216 12.61 1.46 10.31
N ASP A 217 13.59 2.34 10.44
CA ASP A 217 14.98 2.05 10.79
C ASP A 217 15.75 1.14 9.82
N ARG A 218 15.19 0.80 8.65
CA ARG A 218 15.85 -0.02 7.63
C ARG A 218 16.61 0.80 6.59
N HIS A 219 16.41 2.11 6.56
CA HIS A 219 17.10 2.98 5.62
C HIS A 219 18.53 3.27 6.10
N ARG A 220 19.46 3.28 5.15
CA ARG A 220 20.86 3.64 5.35
C ARG A 220 21.24 4.70 4.33
N ALA A 221 22.10 5.62 4.71
CA ALA A 221 22.69 6.57 3.80
C ALA A 221 24.21 6.55 3.94
N VAL A 222 24.93 6.55 2.82
CA VAL A 222 26.39 6.64 2.80
C VAL A 222 26.78 7.98 2.22
N THR A 223 27.52 8.75 3.00
CA THR A 223 28.19 9.96 2.52
C THR A 223 29.63 9.67 2.19
N VAL A 224 30.19 10.33 1.17
CA VAL A 224 31.64 10.38 0.96
C VAL A 224 32.06 11.84 0.99
N TYR A 225 32.81 12.22 2.02
CA TYR A 225 33.34 13.57 2.18
C TYR A 225 34.86 13.53 2.32
N ARG A 226 35.57 14.23 1.44
CA ARG A 226 37.06 14.27 1.42
C ARG A 226 37.69 12.87 1.40
N GLY A 227 37.08 11.96 0.65
CA GLY A 227 37.54 10.56 0.52
C GLY A 227 37.23 9.67 1.73
N GLN A 228 36.50 10.17 2.74
CA GLN A 228 36.11 9.40 3.90
C GLN A 228 34.62 9.04 3.81
N PRO A 229 34.27 7.75 3.70
CA PRO A 229 32.88 7.32 3.76
C PRO A 229 32.36 7.40 5.20
N THR A 230 31.14 7.89 5.38
CA THR A 230 30.43 7.87 6.67
C THR A 230 29.00 7.43 6.44
N GLU A 231 28.56 6.44 7.21
CA GLU A 231 27.20 5.91 7.13
C GLU A 231 26.29 6.56 8.17
N MET A 232 25.06 6.82 7.76
CA MET A 232 23.94 7.19 8.63
C MET A 232 22.90 6.07 8.61
N ASN A 233 22.41 5.72 9.79
CA ASN A 233 21.40 4.69 10.01
C ASN A 233 20.78 4.91 11.41
N ARG A 234 19.99 3.96 11.93
CA ARG A 234 19.42 4.06 13.29
C ARG A 234 20.47 4.25 14.39
N ALA A 235 21.64 3.62 14.29
CA ALA A 235 22.71 3.71 15.28
C ALA A 235 23.49 5.04 15.19
N GLN A 236 23.58 5.61 13.99
CA GLN A 236 24.18 6.92 13.74
C GLN A 236 23.20 7.82 12.97
N PRO A 237 22.17 8.37 13.65
CA PRO A 237 21.07 9.05 12.97
C PRO A 237 21.41 10.47 12.55
N ALA A 238 22.56 11.02 12.95
CA ALA A 238 22.93 12.39 12.63
C ALA A 238 24.36 12.48 12.09
N LEU A 239 24.56 13.38 11.13
CA LEU A 239 25.87 13.66 10.54
C LEU A 239 26.02 15.16 10.31
N ARG A 240 27.10 15.74 10.84
CA ARG A 240 27.47 17.13 10.57
C ARG A 240 28.55 17.18 9.51
N LEU A 241 28.30 17.94 8.45
CA LEU A 241 29.26 18.24 7.39
C LEU A 241 29.53 19.75 7.42
N ALA A 242 30.80 20.12 7.38
CA ALA A 242 31.20 21.53 7.42
C ALA A 242 32.28 21.80 6.40
N HIS A 243 32.20 22.96 5.76
CA HIS A 243 33.24 23.47 4.88
C HIS A 243 34.54 23.66 5.68
N PRO A 244 35.74 23.37 5.13
CA PRO A 244 36.99 23.47 5.88
C PRO A 244 37.32 24.90 6.33
N THR A 245 36.90 25.90 5.56
CA THR A 245 36.91 27.31 5.99
C THR A 245 35.70 27.59 6.86
N THR A 246 35.94 27.95 8.12
CA THR A 246 34.92 28.32 9.11
C THR A 246 34.00 29.42 8.59
N GLY A 247 32.69 29.28 8.84
CA GLY A 247 31.67 30.28 8.48
C GLY A 247 31.21 30.25 7.02
N VAL A 248 31.76 29.39 6.17
CA VAL A 248 31.33 29.27 4.77
C VAL A 248 30.04 28.48 4.64
N ALA A 249 30.02 27.25 5.15
CA ALA A 249 28.85 26.37 5.04
C ALA A 249 28.90 25.27 6.10
N THR A 250 27.76 24.99 6.73
CA THR A 250 27.59 23.85 7.63
C THR A 250 26.19 23.26 7.45
N ILE A 251 26.09 21.94 7.46
CA ILE A 251 24.83 21.22 7.38
C ILE A 251 24.83 20.06 8.39
N VAL A 252 23.70 19.87 9.05
CA VAL A 252 23.42 18.71 9.91
C VAL A 252 22.30 17.92 9.27
N LEU A 253 22.64 16.70 8.84
CA LEU A 253 21.69 15.71 8.36
C LEU A 253 21.15 14.90 9.54
N HIS A 254 19.90 14.50 9.47
CA HIS A 254 19.23 13.69 10.49
C HIS A 254 18.36 12.61 9.86
N TYR A 255 18.32 11.44 10.48
CA TYR A 255 17.45 10.32 10.19
C TYR A 255 16.47 10.14 11.34
N ASP A 256 15.17 10.26 11.06
CA ASP A 256 14.10 10.13 12.07
C ASP A 256 13.55 8.70 12.22
N GLY A 257 14.20 7.73 11.57
CA GLY A 257 13.74 6.35 11.47
C GLY A 257 12.89 6.10 10.22
N LEU A 258 12.37 7.12 9.54
CA LEU A 258 11.57 6.98 8.31
C LEU A 258 12.27 7.60 7.10
N GLN A 259 12.87 8.78 7.28
CA GLN A 259 13.48 9.55 6.19
C GLN A 259 14.70 10.35 6.66
N PHE A 260 15.56 10.71 5.69
CA PHE A 260 16.67 11.63 5.92
C PHE A 260 16.23 13.06 5.64
N SER A 261 16.60 14.00 6.50
CA SER A 261 16.29 15.41 6.32
C SER A 261 17.41 16.32 6.85
N VAL A 262 17.38 17.58 6.42
CA VAL A 262 18.25 18.63 6.92
C VAL A 262 17.71 19.12 8.26
N ARG A 263 18.44 18.91 9.34
CA ARG A 263 18.07 19.42 10.68
C ARG A 263 18.51 20.86 10.87
N GLU A 264 19.74 21.17 10.48
CA GLU A 264 20.33 22.50 10.57
C GLU A 264 21.11 22.77 9.29
N CYS A 265 21.11 24.02 8.84
CA CYS A 265 21.87 24.47 7.70
C CYS A 265 22.25 25.92 7.89
N ASP A 266 23.52 26.25 7.63
CA ASP A 266 24.06 27.61 7.71
C ASP A 266 25.04 27.85 6.55
N GLY A 267 25.01 29.07 6.02
CA GLY A 267 25.85 29.47 4.90
C GLY A 267 25.52 28.82 3.56
N GLU A 268 26.55 28.56 2.76
CA GLU A 268 26.48 28.23 1.34
C GLU A 268 26.32 26.72 1.11
N VAL A 269 25.13 26.17 1.38
CA VAL A 269 24.83 24.75 1.21
C VAL A 269 23.80 24.52 0.10
N TYR A 270 24.09 23.58 -0.79
CA TYR A 270 23.22 23.23 -1.91
C TYR A 270 23.08 21.71 -2.07
N ARG A 271 21.92 21.22 -2.48
CA ARG A 271 21.69 19.84 -2.95
C ARG A 271 21.39 19.88 -4.44
N ASN A 272 22.20 19.19 -5.25
CA ASN A 272 22.11 19.21 -6.71
C ASN A 272 21.98 20.65 -7.28
N ASN A 273 22.77 21.58 -6.75
CA ASN A 273 22.77 23.02 -7.06
C ASN A 273 21.55 23.84 -6.61
N LEU A 274 20.61 23.25 -5.86
CA LEU A 274 19.50 23.98 -5.24
C LEU A 274 19.80 24.27 -3.77
N PRO A 275 19.49 25.47 -3.25
CA PRO A 275 19.69 25.76 -1.83
C PRO A 275 18.83 24.84 -0.96
N VAL A 276 19.33 24.51 0.22
CA VAL A 276 18.60 23.70 1.21
C VAL A 276 18.36 24.50 2.49
N TRP A 277 17.38 24.07 3.27
CA TRP A 277 16.97 24.72 4.52
C TRP A 277 16.56 23.67 5.58
N PRO A 278 16.48 24.03 6.87
CA PRO A 278 15.98 23.11 7.89
C PRO A 278 14.59 22.55 7.54
N GLY A 279 14.42 21.23 7.66
CA GLY A 279 13.23 20.48 7.26
C GLY A 279 13.26 19.97 5.82
N PHE A 280 14.25 20.34 5.00
CA PHE A 280 14.38 19.82 3.64
C PHE A 280 14.59 18.29 3.66
N VAL A 281 13.68 17.54 3.04
CA VAL A 281 13.77 16.07 2.94
C VAL A 281 14.78 15.70 1.86
N ILE A 282 15.62 14.71 2.16
CA ILE A 282 16.61 14.20 1.21
C ILE A 282 16.16 12.85 0.70
N ASP A 283 15.85 12.82 -0.59
CA ASP A 283 15.42 11.64 -1.32
C ASP A 283 16.50 11.16 -2.31
N GLY A 284 16.65 9.84 -2.38
CA GLY A 284 17.57 9.16 -3.29
C GLY A 284 19.03 9.58 -3.17
N SER A 285 19.82 9.23 -4.18
CA SER A 285 21.22 9.63 -4.27
C SER A 285 21.33 11.07 -4.77
N CYS A 286 22.18 11.88 -4.13
CA CYS A 286 22.38 13.27 -4.50
C CYS A 286 23.79 13.77 -4.15
N VAL A 287 24.10 15.00 -4.58
CA VAL A 287 25.33 15.69 -4.24
C VAL A 287 25.01 16.92 -3.40
N ILE A 288 25.58 16.97 -2.20
CA ILE A 288 25.61 18.17 -1.37
C ILE A 288 26.86 18.96 -1.72
N THR A 289 26.70 20.25 -1.99
CA THR A 289 27.79 21.20 -2.23
C THR A 289 27.91 22.13 -1.03
N LEU A 290 29.11 22.24 -0.49
CA LEU A 290 29.51 23.24 0.51
C LEU A 290 30.36 24.28 -0.22
N GLY A 291 29.82 25.49 -0.38
CA GLY A 291 30.42 26.58 -1.15
C GLY A 291 29.60 26.96 -2.40
N ALA A 292 29.36 28.25 -2.56
CA ALA A 292 28.58 28.84 -3.64
C ALA A 292 29.27 28.67 -5.01
N SER A 293 28.48 28.78 -6.08
CA SER A 293 28.98 28.70 -7.47
C SER A 293 29.91 29.86 -7.84
N THR A 294 29.87 30.97 -7.10
CA THR A 294 30.77 32.11 -7.25
C THR A 294 32.16 31.87 -6.69
N ARG A 295 32.35 30.82 -5.87
CA ARG A 295 33.66 30.46 -5.33
C ARG A 295 34.53 29.77 -6.39
N PRO A 296 35.86 29.94 -6.32
CA PRO A 296 36.81 29.13 -7.07
C PRO A 296 36.55 27.63 -6.87
N TRP A 297 36.82 26.82 -7.89
CA TRP A 297 36.52 25.37 -7.87
C TRP A 297 37.19 24.61 -6.72
N ASN A 298 38.37 25.06 -6.29
CA ASN A 298 39.15 24.49 -5.18
C ASN A 298 38.67 24.93 -3.79
N GLU A 299 37.70 25.85 -3.72
CA GLU A 299 37.00 26.26 -2.50
C GLU A 299 35.57 25.70 -2.45
N ARG A 300 35.23 24.76 -3.33
CA ARG A 300 33.93 24.08 -3.34
C ARG A 300 34.14 22.63 -2.98
N TYR A 301 33.35 22.16 -2.03
CA TYR A 301 33.44 20.79 -1.54
C TYR A 301 32.16 20.04 -1.87
N PHE A 302 32.31 18.88 -2.48
CA PHE A 302 31.20 18.03 -2.88
C PHE A 302 31.16 16.81 -1.98
N VAL A 303 29.97 16.50 -1.47
CA VAL A 303 29.66 15.32 -0.69
C VAL A 303 28.67 14.51 -1.49
N THR A 304 29.05 13.30 -1.89
CA THR A 304 28.10 12.36 -2.48
C THR A 304 27.30 11.73 -1.35
N LEU A 305 25.99 11.68 -1.49
CA LEU A 305 25.09 10.96 -0.59
C LEU A 305 24.37 9.90 -1.41
N ASP A 306 24.42 8.66 -0.95
CA ASP A 306 23.67 7.55 -1.53
C ASP A 306 22.74 6.96 -0.47
N ILE A 307 21.47 6.74 -0.80
CA ILE A 307 20.45 6.26 0.13
C ILE A 307 19.94 4.90 -0.36
N THR A 308 19.92 3.91 0.53
CA THR A 308 19.35 2.60 0.22
C THR A 308 17.84 2.68 0.02
N HIS A 309 17.32 1.84 -0.88
CA HIS A 309 15.89 1.71 -1.15
C HIS A 309 15.38 0.36 -0.63
N PRO A 310 15.17 0.19 0.69
CA PRO A 310 14.59 -1.04 1.20
C PRO A 310 13.15 -1.19 0.69
N GLU A 311 12.73 -2.45 0.52
CA GLU A 311 11.40 -2.81 0.06
C GLU A 311 10.67 -3.62 1.12
N VAL A 312 9.34 -3.48 1.14
CA VAL A 312 8.49 -4.32 1.98
C VAL A 312 8.32 -5.64 1.25
N ILE A 313 8.75 -6.72 1.89
CA ILE A 313 8.50 -8.08 1.45
C ILE A 313 7.24 -8.54 2.19
N PHE A 314 6.29 -9.07 1.42
CA PHE A 314 5.08 -9.70 1.91
C PHE A 314 5.33 -11.18 2.11
#